data_AF-A0A540WY26-F1
#
_entry.id   AF-A0A540WY26-F1
#
_cell.length_a   1.000
_cell.length_b   1.000
_cell.length_c   1.000
_cell.angle_alpha   90.00
_cell.angle_beta   90.00
_cell.angle_gamma   90.00
#
_symmetry.space_group_name_H-M   'P 1'
#
loop_
_entity.id
_entity.type
_entity.pdbx_description
1 polymer ?
#
loop_
_entity_poly.entity_id
_entity_poly.type
_entity_poly.pdbx_seq_one_letter_code
_entity_poly.pdbx_strand_id
1 'polypeptide(L)'
;MAPSLFDDHGYQDVPNRETGTHLSAADDRTLRMAMPPVDGALLDALVRYQEAFLADVGSARGSEALARAHALAQTASGLDSQALEQGIAMLRAFGGRRWTARKLDDKLRQLEGASEASAEELRTRVRDELGKQERETVALGRRYGEATLALLREREGSLLDLHTRMTGLLSQG
;
A
#
# COMPACT_ATOMS: atom_id res chain seq x y z
N MET A 1 7.11 12.86 -23.37
CA MET A 1 6.65 11.93 -22.31
C MET A 1 7.84 11.04 -21.99
N ALA A 2 8.31 11.04 -20.74
CA ALA A 2 9.38 10.12 -20.34
C ALA A 2 8.81 8.69 -20.32
N PRO A 3 9.56 7.66 -20.78
CA PRO A 3 9.12 6.27 -20.67
C PRO A 3 8.88 5.92 -19.20
N SER A 4 7.84 5.11 -18.95
CA SER A 4 7.48 4.70 -17.59
C SER A 4 8.58 3.81 -17.03
N LEU A 5 8.90 3.97 -15.74
CA LEU A 5 9.92 3.14 -15.07
C LEU A 5 9.51 1.64 -15.01
N PHE A 6 8.28 1.32 -15.37
CA PHE A 6 7.65 0.01 -15.15
C PHE A 6 7.05 -0.64 -16.42
N ASP A 7 7.37 -0.15 -17.63
CA ASP A 7 6.77 -0.63 -18.89
C ASP A 7 7.02 -2.13 -19.20
N ASP A 8 7.97 -2.79 -18.54
CA ASP A 8 8.40 -4.16 -18.90
C ASP A 8 7.64 -5.32 -18.20
N HIS A 9 6.72 -5.06 -17.26
CA HIS A 9 6.16 -6.13 -16.40
C HIS A 9 4.63 -6.15 -16.21
N GLY A 10 3.86 -5.71 -17.20
CA GLY A 10 2.39 -5.74 -17.10
C GLY A 10 1.84 -4.80 -16.04
N TYR A 11 2.58 -3.72 -15.75
CA TYR A 11 2.17 -2.65 -14.85
C TYR A 11 1.00 -1.87 -15.47
N GLN A 12 -0.20 -2.10 -14.96
CA GLN A 12 -1.22 -1.05 -14.98
C GLN A 12 -0.95 -0.17 -13.76
N ASP A 13 -0.59 1.09 -14.04
CA ASP A 13 -0.55 2.17 -13.07
C ASP A 13 -1.96 2.36 -12.52
N VAL A 14 -2.37 1.56 -11.52
CA VAL A 14 -3.60 1.84 -10.79
C VAL A 14 -3.30 3.09 -10.00
N PRO A 15 -3.81 4.27 -10.41
CA PRO A 15 -3.40 5.50 -9.79
C PRO A 15 -3.81 5.40 -8.33
N ASN A 16 -2.85 5.48 -7.41
CA ASN A 16 -3.17 5.80 -6.03
C ASN A 16 -3.61 7.28 -6.01
N ARG A 17 -4.82 7.54 -6.53
CA ARG A 17 -5.45 8.85 -6.54
C ARG A 17 -5.80 9.18 -5.10
N GLU A 18 -4.82 9.73 -4.39
CA GLU A 18 -5.08 10.63 -3.28
C GLU A 18 -5.70 11.90 -3.89
N THR A 19 -7.02 11.93 -4.09
CA THR A 19 -7.72 13.17 -4.46
C THR A 19 -7.61 14.13 -3.27
N GLY A 20 -6.59 14.98 -3.29
CA GLY A 20 -6.37 16.01 -2.26
C GLY A 20 -4.93 16.50 -2.15
N THR A 21 -4.31 16.98 -3.22
CA THR A 21 -3.01 17.67 -3.14
C THR A 21 -3.22 19.12 -2.70
N HIS A 22 -3.38 19.35 -1.39
CA HIS A 22 -3.00 20.57 -0.64
C HIS A 22 -3.55 20.46 0.80
N LEU A 23 -3.07 19.48 1.56
CA LEU A 23 -3.34 19.40 3.01
C LEU A 23 -2.25 20.20 3.74
N SER A 24 -2.65 21.25 4.44
CA SER A 24 -1.78 22.02 5.32
C SER A 24 -1.46 21.24 6.60
N ALA A 25 -0.48 21.69 7.38
CA ALA A 25 -0.19 21.10 8.70
C ALA A 25 -1.39 21.14 9.68
N ALA A 26 -2.35 22.04 9.45
CA ALA A 26 -3.60 22.09 10.21
C ALA A 26 -4.58 20.99 9.78
N ASP A 27 -4.58 20.63 8.49
CA ASP A 27 -5.38 19.53 7.96
C ASP A 27 -4.83 18.18 8.44
N ASP A 28 -3.51 18.01 8.48
CA ASP A 28 -2.87 16.81 9.06
C ASP A 28 -3.24 16.63 10.54
N ARG A 29 -3.27 17.71 11.32
CA ARG A 29 -3.70 17.67 12.73
C ARG A 29 -5.19 17.31 12.85
N THR A 30 -6.04 17.84 11.98
CA THR A 30 -7.48 17.55 11.97
C THR A 30 -7.76 16.11 11.58
N LEU A 31 -7.07 15.61 10.54
CA LEU A 31 -7.12 14.21 10.12
C LEU A 31 -6.61 13.26 11.21
N ARG A 32 -5.55 13.63 11.95
CA ARG A 32 -5.06 12.86 13.09
C ARG A 32 -6.05 12.83 14.26
N MET A 33 -6.77 13.93 14.51
CA MET A 33 -7.80 13.98 15.55
C MET A 33 -9.06 13.21 15.16
N ALA A 34 -9.31 13.04 13.85
CA ALA A 34 -10.48 12.35 13.31
C ALA A 34 -10.29 10.84 13.13
N MET A 35 -9.05 10.34 13.22
CA MET A 35 -8.74 8.91 13.08
C MET A 35 -8.30 8.32 14.41
N PRO A 36 -8.94 7.22 14.87
CA PRO A 36 -8.45 6.47 16.01
C PRO A 36 -6.99 6.02 15.74
N PRO A 37 -6.10 6.07 16.74
CA PRO A 37 -4.79 5.44 16.63
C PRO A 37 -4.96 3.96 16.26
N VAL A 38 -4.18 3.47 15.30
CA VAL A 38 -4.17 2.04 15.00
C VAL A 38 -3.21 1.36 15.96
N ASP A 39 -3.77 0.60 16.89
CA ASP A 39 -3.02 -0.28 17.78
C ASP A 39 -2.81 -1.66 17.15
N GLY A 40 -2.07 -2.52 17.86
CA GLY A 40 -1.81 -3.89 17.41
C GLY A 40 -3.08 -4.71 17.20
N ALA A 41 -4.11 -4.51 18.04
CA ALA A 41 -5.35 -5.27 17.97
C ALA A 41 -6.16 -4.92 16.71
N LEU A 42 -6.22 -3.63 16.37
CA LEU A 42 -6.84 -3.17 15.12
C LEU A 42 -6.05 -3.66 13.90
N LEU A 43 -4.71 -3.59 13.93
CA LEU A 43 -3.90 -4.13 12.82
C LEU A 43 -4.12 -5.64 12.63
N ASP A 44 -4.17 -6.42 13.71
CA ASP A 44 -4.45 -7.85 13.64
C ASP A 44 -5.86 -8.14 13.13
N ALA A 45 -6.85 -7.31 13.48
CA ALA A 45 -8.21 -7.41 12.94
C ALA A 45 -8.26 -7.12 11.44
N LEU A 46 -7.52 -6.11 10.97
CA LEU A 46 -7.41 -5.79 9.55
C LEU A 46 -6.69 -6.89 8.76
N VAL A 47 -5.67 -7.51 9.34
CA VAL A 47 -5.00 -8.69 8.75
C VAL A 47 -5.99 -9.85 8.62
N ARG A 48 -6.72 -10.18 9.70
CA ARG A 48 -7.77 -11.22 9.67
C ARG A 48 -8.83 -10.94 8.61
N TYR A 49 -9.24 -9.68 8.45
CA TYR A 49 -10.15 -9.28 7.38
C TYR A 49 -9.57 -9.64 6.01
N GLN A 50 -8.34 -9.22 5.69
CA GLN A 50 -7.74 -9.46 4.37
C GLN A 50 -7.53 -10.95 4.10
N GLU A 51 -7.12 -11.71 5.11
CA GLU A 51 -6.96 -13.17 5.00
C GLU A 51 -8.30 -13.88 4.76
N ALA A 52 -9.34 -13.54 5.53
CA ALA A 52 -10.68 -14.10 5.35
C ALA A 52 -11.26 -13.74 3.98
N PHE A 53 -11.04 -12.51 3.52
CA PHE A 53 -11.46 -12.07 2.20
C PHE A 53 -10.79 -12.88 1.09
N LEU A 54 -9.46 -13.04 1.15
CA LEU A 54 -8.70 -13.83 0.19
C LEU A 54 -9.11 -15.31 0.20
N ALA A 55 -9.40 -15.86 1.39
CA ALA A 55 -9.84 -17.24 1.54
C ALA A 55 -11.21 -17.49 0.90
N ASP A 56 -12.17 -16.56 1.06
CA ASP A 56 -13.53 -16.73 0.57
C ASP A 56 -13.68 -16.41 -0.92
N VAL A 57 -12.97 -15.38 -1.41
CA VAL A 57 -13.01 -15.03 -2.85
C VAL A 57 -12.49 -16.20 -3.71
N GLY A 58 -11.44 -16.89 -3.27
CA GLY A 58 -10.80 -17.96 -4.05
C GLY A 58 -10.46 -17.52 -5.48
N SER A 59 -10.96 -18.26 -6.48
CA SER A 59 -10.87 -17.90 -7.90
C SER A 59 -12.11 -17.21 -8.47
N ALA A 60 -13.17 -17.02 -7.68
CA ALA A 60 -14.38 -16.34 -8.12
C ALA A 60 -14.11 -14.83 -8.22
N ARG A 61 -14.65 -14.17 -9.26
CA ARG A 61 -14.37 -12.75 -9.56
C ARG A 61 -15.63 -11.92 -9.83
N GLY A 62 -16.81 -12.51 -9.73
CA GLY A 62 -18.07 -11.76 -9.89
C GLY A 62 -18.31 -10.81 -8.72
N SER A 63 -18.97 -9.68 -9.00
CA SER A 63 -19.33 -8.67 -7.98
C SER A 63 -20.07 -9.27 -6.78
N GLU A 64 -20.95 -10.25 -7.00
CA GLU A 64 -21.62 -10.97 -5.92
C GLU A 64 -20.67 -11.79 -5.05
N ALA A 65 -19.65 -12.42 -5.64
CA ALA A 65 -18.65 -13.18 -4.89
C ALA A 65 -17.79 -12.23 -4.04
N LEU A 66 -17.38 -11.08 -4.61
CA LEU A 66 -16.64 -10.05 -3.88
C LEU A 66 -17.47 -9.47 -2.72
N ALA A 67 -18.76 -9.20 -2.95
CA ALA A 67 -19.65 -8.68 -1.92
C ALA A 67 -19.85 -9.68 -0.77
N ARG A 68 -20.03 -10.97 -1.08
CA ARG A 68 -20.13 -12.03 -0.05
C ARG A 68 -18.83 -12.17 0.75
N ALA A 69 -17.69 -12.22 0.07
CA ALA A 69 -16.39 -12.31 0.72
C ALA A 69 -16.11 -11.10 1.62
N HIS A 70 -16.48 -9.90 1.19
CA HIS A 70 -16.41 -8.69 2.00
C HIS A 70 -17.23 -8.81 3.28
N ALA A 71 -18.49 -9.23 3.18
CA ALA A 71 -19.38 -9.36 4.33
C ALA A 71 -18.89 -10.43 5.34
N LEU A 72 -18.41 -11.58 4.84
CA LEU A 72 -17.86 -12.64 5.66
C LEU A 72 -16.55 -12.22 6.34
N ALA A 73 -15.65 -11.57 5.60
CA ALA A 73 -14.40 -11.05 6.13
C ALA A 73 -14.63 -9.95 7.19
N GLN A 74 -15.58 -9.05 6.95
CA GLN A 74 -15.95 -8.02 7.92
C GLN A 74 -16.44 -8.67 9.22
N THR A 75 -17.34 -9.65 9.11
CA THR A 75 -17.84 -10.41 10.27
C THR A 75 -16.69 -11.11 11.02
N ALA A 76 -15.78 -11.77 10.30
CA ALA A 76 -14.64 -12.48 10.89
C ALA A 76 -13.63 -11.55 11.58
N SER A 77 -13.47 -10.33 11.08
CA SER A 77 -12.57 -9.32 11.65
C SER A 77 -13.09 -8.69 12.93
N GLY A 78 -14.42 -8.68 13.11
CA GLY A 78 -15.10 -7.97 14.19
C GLY A 78 -15.09 -6.43 14.05
N LEU A 79 -14.68 -5.91 12.88
CA LEU A 79 -14.62 -4.48 12.62
C LEU A 79 -15.97 -3.94 12.15
N ASP A 80 -16.36 -2.79 12.67
CA ASP A 80 -17.41 -2.00 12.05
C ASP A 80 -16.94 -1.43 10.68
N SER A 81 -17.89 -0.97 9.87
CA SER A 81 -17.60 -0.51 8.51
C SER A 81 -16.65 0.69 8.49
N GLN A 82 -16.74 1.58 9.49
CA GLN A 82 -15.92 2.78 9.55
C GLN A 82 -14.46 2.45 9.85
N ALA A 83 -14.22 1.63 10.88
CA ALA A 83 -12.88 1.16 11.25
C ALA A 83 -12.24 0.35 10.12
N LEU A 84 -13.04 -0.48 9.44
CA LEU A 84 -12.60 -1.25 8.30
C LEU A 84 -12.17 -0.35 7.12
N GLU A 85 -13.01 0.59 6.70
CA GLU A 85 -12.69 1.49 5.58
C GLU A 85 -11.44 2.33 5.85
N GLN A 86 -11.35 2.92 7.04
CA GLN A 86 -10.20 3.73 7.44
C GLN A 86 -8.92 2.89 7.51
N GLY A 87 -8.99 1.70 8.11
CA GLY A 87 -7.86 0.79 8.22
C GLY A 87 -7.38 0.29 6.86
N ILE A 88 -8.29 -0.06 5.96
CA ILE A 88 -7.95 -0.50 4.60
C ILE A 88 -7.32 0.64 3.78
N ALA A 89 -7.82 1.87 3.91
CA ALA A 89 -7.21 3.03 3.25
C ALA A 89 -5.76 3.25 3.73
N MET A 90 -5.52 3.12 5.03
CA MET A 90 -4.17 3.18 5.60
C MET A 90 -3.27 2.06 5.08
N LEU A 91 -3.74 0.80 5.12
CA LEU A 91 -2.97 -0.35 4.63
C LEU A 91 -2.65 -0.24 3.13
N ARG A 92 -3.57 0.32 2.33
CA ARG A 92 -3.34 0.57 0.91
C ARG A 92 -2.29 1.66 0.70
N ALA A 93 -2.36 2.76 1.45
CA ALA A 93 -1.39 3.85 1.35
C ALA A 93 0.03 3.40 1.76
N PHE A 94 0.15 2.64 2.86
CA PHE A 94 1.41 2.07 3.29
C PHE A 94 1.91 0.99 2.31
N GLY A 95 1.09 -0.04 2.08
CA GLY A 95 1.45 -1.19 1.25
C GLY A 95 1.83 -0.81 -0.18
N GLY A 96 1.11 0.13 -0.81
CA GLY A 96 1.44 0.61 -2.15
C GLY A 96 2.81 1.28 -2.22
N ARG A 97 3.13 2.15 -1.25
CA ARG A 97 4.43 2.84 -1.19
C ARG A 97 5.59 1.87 -0.94
N ARG A 98 5.41 0.94 0.01
CA ARG A 98 6.41 -0.09 0.33
C ARG A 98 6.62 -1.06 -0.83
N TRP A 99 5.55 -1.42 -1.55
CA TRP A 99 5.62 -2.28 -2.72
C TRP A 99 6.40 -1.59 -3.85
N THR A 100 6.10 -0.33 -4.13
CA THR A 100 6.84 0.47 -5.12
C THR A 100 8.32 0.61 -4.74
N ALA A 101 8.62 0.91 -3.46
CA ALA A 101 9.99 0.98 -2.97
C ALA A 101 10.75 -0.33 -3.19
N ARG A 102 10.12 -1.48 -2.89
CA ARG A 102 10.70 -2.81 -3.16
C ARG A 102 10.97 -3.04 -4.64
N LYS A 103 10.07 -2.62 -5.54
CA LYS A 103 10.28 -2.74 -6.99
C LYS A 103 11.40 -1.84 -7.51
N LEU A 104 11.54 -0.64 -6.97
CA LEU A 104 12.65 0.27 -7.30
C LEU A 104 13.98 -0.30 -6.82
N ASP A 105 14.03 -0.87 -5.62
CA ASP A 105 15.21 -1.56 -5.09
C ASP A 105 15.59 -2.79 -5.95
N ASP A 106 14.62 -3.62 -6.33
CA ASP A 106 14.83 -4.73 -7.26
C ASP A 106 15.37 -4.24 -8.62
N LYS A 107 14.84 -3.11 -9.14
CA LYS A 107 15.33 -2.50 -10.39
C LYS A 107 16.76 -1.97 -10.23
N LEU A 108 17.13 -1.40 -9.09
CA LEU A 108 18.51 -0.98 -8.83
C LEU A 108 19.47 -2.16 -8.89
N ARG A 109 19.11 -3.29 -8.25
CA ARG A 109 19.90 -4.53 -8.31
C ARG A 109 20.05 -5.07 -9.73
N GLN A 110 19.00 -5.01 -10.54
CA GLN A 110 19.07 -5.42 -11.96
C GLN A 110 20.01 -4.54 -12.80
N LEU A 111 20.19 -3.27 -12.40
CA LEU A 111 21.07 -2.32 -13.08
C LEU A 111 22.52 -2.38 -12.56
N GLU A 112 22.79 -3.19 -11.53
CA GLU A 112 24.15 -3.48 -11.06
C GLU A 112 24.91 -4.26 -12.15
N GLY A 113 26.04 -3.72 -12.62
CA GLY A 113 26.90 -4.36 -13.62
C GLY A 113 26.75 -3.84 -15.05
N ALA A 114 25.70 -3.08 -15.38
CA ALA A 114 25.65 -2.33 -16.63
C ALA A 114 26.53 -1.08 -16.50
N SER A 115 27.52 -0.86 -17.37
CA SER A 115 28.48 0.27 -17.26
C SER A 115 28.22 1.41 -18.24
N GLU A 116 27.12 1.36 -19.00
CA GLU A 116 26.79 2.36 -20.00
C GLU A 116 26.26 3.66 -19.35
N ALA A 117 26.50 4.81 -19.98
CA ALA A 117 26.06 6.12 -19.46
C ALA A 117 24.53 6.20 -19.25
N SER A 118 23.76 5.57 -20.15
CA SER A 118 22.31 5.41 -20.04
C SER A 118 21.88 4.64 -18.78
N ALA A 119 22.67 3.66 -18.35
CA ALA A 119 22.41 2.90 -17.14
C ALA A 119 22.67 3.72 -15.87
N GLU A 120 23.66 4.62 -15.88
CA GLU A 120 23.91 5.53 -14.75
C GLU A 120 22.79 6.57 -14.58
N GLU A 121 22.33 7.17 -15.68
CA GLU A 121 21.19 8.10 -15.67
C GLU A 121 19.94 7.42 -15.12
N LEU A 122 19.66 6.19 -15.57
CA LEU A 122 18.53 5.41 -15.06
C LEU A 122 18.70 5.06 -13.57
N ARG A 123 19.90 4.64 -13.14
CA ARG A 123 20.18 4.36 -11.71
C ARG A 123 19.95 5.58 -10.83
N THR A 124 20.35 6.76 -11.30
CA THR A 124 20.12 8.02 -10.58
C THR A 124 18.61 8.30 -10.42
N ARG A 125 17.85 8.22 -11.52
CA ARG A 125 16.40 8.42 -11.47
C ARG A 125 15.67 7.43 -10.56
N VAL A 126 16.08 6.16 -10.57
CA VAL A 126 15.48 5.13 -9.70
C VAL A 126 15.81 5.39 -8.23
N ARG A 127 17.04 5.81 -7.89
CA ARG A 127 17.42 6.21 -6.52
C ARG A 127 16.63 7.42 -6.03
N ASP A 128 16.42 8.42 -6.89
CA ASP A 128 15.66 9.62 -6.54
C ASP A 128 14.20 9.28 -6.22
N GLU A 129 13.57 8.44 -7.05
CA GLU A 129 12.19 7.99 -6.82
C GLU A 129 12.10 7.10 -5.57
N LEU A 130 13.07 6.21 -5.33
CA LEU A 130 13.12 5.41 -4.10
C LEU A 130 13.19 6.32 -2.86
N GLY A 131 14.07 7.33 -2.89
CA GLY A 131 14.18 8.31 -1.81
C GLY A 131 12.89 9.11 -1.61
N LYS A 132 12.13 9.38 -2.69
CA LYS A 132 10.81 10.00 -2.60
C LYS A 132 9.79 9.08 -1.92
N GLN A 133 9.72 7.81 -2.32
CA GLN A 133 8.81 6.84 -1.69
C GLN A 133 9.12 6.66 -0.20
N GLU A 134 10.39 6.68 0.20
CA GLU A 134 10.77 6.66 1.63
C GLU A 134 10.29 7.90 2.39
N ARG A 135 10.49 9.10 1.83
CA ARG A 135 10.00 10.36 2.44
C ARG A 135 8.48 10.37 2.58
N GLU A 136 7.77 9.92 1.55
CA GLU A 136 6.31 9.85 1.57
C GLU A 136 5.80 8.77 2.54
N THR A 137 6.51 7.66 2.69
CA THR A 137 6.24 6.66 3.73
C THR A 137 6.39 7.25 5.13
N VAL A 138 7.46 8.02 5.38
CA VAL A 138 7.66 8.73 6.66
C VAL A 138 6.55 9.76 6.90
N ALA A 139 6.09 10.45 5.85
CA ALA A 139 5.00 11.41 5.96
C ALA A 139 3.67 10.78 6.44
N LEU A 140 3.47 9.47 6.25
CA LEU A 140 2.32 8.76 6.81
C LEU A 140 2.29 8.84 8.35
N GLY A 141 3.43 8.95 9.02
CA GLY A 141 3.52 9.15 10.48
C GLY A 141 2.84 10.44 10.92
N ARG A 142 2.86 11.49 10.09
CA ARG A 142 2.14 12.75 10.36
C ARG A 142 0.63 12.55 10.33
N ARG A 143 0.14 11.72 9.39
CA ARG A 143 -1.29 11.48 9.14
C ARG A 143 -1.89 10.46 10.11
N TYR A 144 -1.22 9.32 10.33
CA TYR A 144 -1.73 8.19 11.12
C TYR A 144 -1.09 8.06 12.51
N GLY A 145 -0.07 8.87 12.80
CA GLY A 145 0.72 8.81 14.04
C GLY A 145 2.00 7.99 13.88
N GLU A 146 3.07 8.43 14.55
CA GLU A 146 4.39 7.77 14.49
C GLU A 146 4.36 6.35 15.07
N ALA A 147 3.57 6.11 16.12
CA ALA A 147 3.40 4.78 16.70
C ALA A 147 2.76 3.79 15.71
N THR A 148 1.73 4.25 14.97
CA THR A 148 1.10 3.48 13.90
C THR A 148 2.11 3.15 12.80
N LEU A 149 2.89 4.13 12.34
CA LEU A 149 3.90 3.91 11.31
C LEU A 149 4.98 2.91 11.77
N ALA A 150 5.42 2.99 13.03
CA ALA A 150 6.38 2.05 13.61
C ALA A 150 5.82 0.61 13.60
N LEU A 151 4.56 0.44 14.02
CA LEU A 151 3.88 -0.86 14.01
C LEU A 151 3.75 -1.43 12.58
N LEU A 152 3.39 -0.59 11.60
CA LEU A 152 3.31 -1.01 10.20
C LEU A 152 4.68 -1.45 9.65
N ARG A 153 5.76 -0.75 10.02
CA ARG A 153 7.13 -1.13 9.63
C ARG A 153 7.58 -2.44 10.27
N GLU A 154 7.24 -2.67 11.54
CA GLU A 154 7.54 -3.94 12.23
C GLU A 154 6.91 -5.15 11.52
N ARG A 155 5.72 -4.95 10.94
CA ARG A 155 4.95 -6.00 10.25
C ARG A 155 5.07 -5.93 8.71
N GLU A 156 6.01 -5.15 8.18
CA GLU A 156 6.07 -4.79 6.75
C GLU A 156 6.06 -6.01 5.82
N GLY A 157 6.83 -7.05 6.14
CA GLY A 157 6.93 -8.26 5.31
C GLY A 157 5.57 -8.93 5.07
N SER A 158 4.81 -9.16 6.16
CA SER A 158 3.48 -9.77 6.08
C SER A 158 2.47 -8.85 5.38
N LEU A 159 2.52 -7.55 5.66
CA LEU A 159 1.61 -6.58 5.05
C LEU A 159 1.86 -6.42 3.54
N LEU A 160 3.12 -6.48 3.10
CA LEU A 160 3.48 -6.46 1.69
C LEU A 160 3.03 -7.71 0.94
N ASP A 161 3.13 -8.88 1.56
CA ASP A 161 2.62 -10.12 0.98
C ASP A 161 1.10 -10.05 0.80
N LEU A 162 0.36 -9.64 1.83
CA LEU A 162 -1.09 -9.43 1.76
C LEU A 162 -1.46 -8.40 0.69
N HIS A 163 -0.76 -7.26 0.66
CA HIS A 163 -0.97 -6.22 -0.35
C HIS A 163 -0.79 -6.78 -1.77
N THR A 164 0.26 -7.57 -2.00
CA THR A 164 0.54 -8.16 -3.32
C THR A 164 -0.57 -9.13 -3.75
N ARG A 165 -1.01 -10.02 -2.85
CA ARG A 165 -2.11 -10.96 -3.11
C ARG A 165 -3.43 -10.23 -3.37
N MET A 166 -3.77 -9.22 -2.56
CA MET A 166 -4.97 -8.41 -2.72
C MET A 166 -4.97 -7.64 -4.05
N THR A 167 -3.86 -6.98 -4.39
CA THR A 167 -3.75 -6.22 -5.65
C THR A 167 -3.87 -7.15 -6.86
N GLY A 168 -3.20 -8.31 -6.85
CA GLY A 168 -3.31 -9.29 -7.94
C GLY A 168 -4.72 -9.87 -8.12
N LEU A 169 -5.47 -10.01 -7.03
CA LEU A 169 -6.87 -10.43 -7.07
C LEU A 169 -7.77 -9.36 -7.71
N LEU A 170 -7.57 -8.09 -7.34
CA LEU A 170 -8.43 -6.96 -7.69
C LEU A 170 -8.09 -6.31 -9.03
N SER A 171 -6.87 -6.49 -9.55
CA SER A 171 -6.45 -5.93 -10.84
C SER A 171 -6.81 -6.82 -12.04
N GLN A 172 -7.35 -8.01 -11.80
CA GLN A 172 -7.70 -9.00 -12.84
C GLN A 172 -9.20 -9.05 -13.17
N GLY A 173 -10.02 -8.19 -12.56
CA GLY A 173 -11.46 -8.04 -12.84
C GLY A 173 -11.75 -6.72 -13.52
#